data_AF-A0A968YT89-F1
#
_entry.id   AF-A0A968YT89-F1
#
_cell.length_a   1.000
_cell.length_b   1.000
_cell.length_c   1.000
_cell.angle_alpha   90.00
_cell.angle_beta   90.00
_cell.angle_gamma   90.00
#
_symmetry.space_group_name_H-M   'P 1'
#
loop_
_entity.id
_entity.type
_entity.pdbx_description
1 polymer ?
#
loop_
_entity_poly.entity_id
_entity_poly.type
_entity_poly.pdbx_seq_one_letter_code
_entity_poly.pdbx_strand_id
1 'polypeptide(L)'
;MNRVEIFTKIEQECEKQDTEWDGALHDDEHSLEDWIDFIDAQINRVEECESTNLLGARERLIKVAALAVAAIESLDRKIDKEEK
;
A
#
# COMPACT_ATOMS: atom_id res chain seq x y z
N MET A 1 17.04 -3.25 -12.57
CA MET A 1 16.38 -3.65 -11.32
C MET A 1 15.67 -4.98 -11.55
N ASN A 2 15.91 -5.98 -10.72
CA ASN A 2 15.24 -7.28 -10.79
C ASN A 2 14.00 -7.29 -9.87
N ARG A 3 13.21 -8.38 -9.91
CA ARG A 3 12.00 -8.49 -9.09
C ARG A 3 12.28 -8.48 -7.59
N VAL A 4 13.40 -9.06 -7.16
CA VAL A 4 13.80 -9.07 -5.74
C VAL A 4 14.00 -7.65 -5.24
N GLU A 5 14.73 -6.82 -5.98
CA GLU A 5 14.95 -5.42 -5.62
C GLU A 5 13.63 -4.61 -5.60
N ILE A 6 12.65 -4.96 -6.45
CA ILE A 6 11.32 -4.31 -6.45
C ILE A 6 10.55 -4.70 -5.18
N PHE A 7 10.52 -5.98 -4.83
CA PHE A 7 9.88 -6.43 -3.60
C PHE A 7 10.54 -5.84 -2.36
N THR A 8 11.87 -5.72 -2.33
CA THR A 8 12.57 -5.01 -1.24
C THR A 8 12.11 -3.55 -1.12
N LYS A 9 11.79 -2.87 -2.24
CA LYS A 9 11.28 -1.49 -2.18
C LYS A 9 9.84 -1.40 -1.70
N ILE A 10 9.03 -2.42 -1.97
CA ILE A 10 7.67 -2.51 -1.46
C ILE A 10 7.72 -2.75 0.05
N GLU A 11 8.54 -3.71 0.50
CA GLU A 11 8.76 -4.00 1.93
C GLU A 11 9.22 -2.75 2.70
N GLN A 12 10.23 -2.05 2.18
CA GLN A 12 10.70 -0.79 2.77
C GLN A 12 9.65 0.31 2.83
N GLU A 13 8.61 0.26 1.99
CA GLU A 13 7.51 1.20 2.06
C GLU A 13 6.44 0.74 3.05
N CYS A 14 6.14 -0.57 3.14
CA CYS A 14 5.31 -1.16 4.19
C CYS A 14 5.87 -0.81 5.59
N GLU A 15 7.16 -1.07 5.83
CA GLU A 15 7.82 -0.75 7.11
C GLU A 15 7.68 0.74 7.50
N LYS A 16 7.72 1.65 6.50
CA LYS A 16 7.53 3.08 6.74
C LYS A 16 6.09 3.42 7.09
N GLN A 17 5.13 2.85 6.36
CA GLN A 17 3.70 3.04 6.62
C GLN A 17 3.34 2.53 8.02
N ASP A 18 3.82 1.34 8.38
CA ASP A 18 3.65 0.77 9.72
C ASP A 18 4.20 1.69 10.81
N THR A 19 5.40 2.24 10.58
CA THR A 19 6.02 3.18 11.52
C THR A 19 5.24 4.49 11.62
N GLU A 20 4.67 4.98 10.52
CA GLU A 20 3.93 6.25 10.48
C GLU A 20 2.53 6.14 11.07
N TRP A 21 1.88 4.99 10.87
CA TRP A 21 0.46 4.80 11.15
C TRP A 21 0.17 3.73 12.21
N ASP A 22 1.14 3.25 12.96
CA ASP A 22 0.96 2.20 14.00
C ASP A 22 0.56 0.81 13.43
N GLY A 23 0.84 0.61 12.15
CA GLY A 23 0.70 -0.65 11.40
C GLY A 23 -0.64 -1.35 11.59
N ALA A 24 -0.59 -2.64 11.93
CA ALA A 24 -1.76 -3.50 11.98
C ALA A 24 -2.92 -3.00 12.85
N LEU A 25 -2.65 -2.22 13.91
CA LEU A 25 -3.71 -1.67 14.77
C LEU A 25 -4.55 -0.64 14.01
N HIS A 26 -3.91 0.23 13.24
CA HIS A 26 -4.59 1.22 12.40
C HIS A 26 -5.20 0.59 11.16
N ASP A 27 -4.49 -0.34 10.53
CA ASP A 27 -4.97 -1.03 9.32
C ASP A 27 -6.28 -1.79 9.56
N ASP A 28 -6.45 -2.35 10.76
CA ASP A 28 -7.66 -3.09 11.13
C ASP A 28 -8.88 -2.17 11.30
N GLU A 29 -8.69 -0.86 11.50
CA GLU A 29 -9.77 0.14 11.61
C GLU A 29 -10.40 0.49 10.26
N HIS A 30 -9.70 0.24 9.14
CA HIS A 30 -10.14 0.61 7.80
C HIS A 30 -11.10 -0.42 7.17
N SER A 31 -12.13 0.05 6.50
CA SER A 31 -13.00 -0.77 5.65
C SER A 31 -12.35 -1.08 4.30
N LEU A 32 -12.97 -2.00 3.53
CA LEU A 32 -12.53 -2.25 2.15
C LEU A 32 -12.67 -0.99 1.28
N GLU A 33 -13.66 -0.15 1.53
CA GLU A 33 -13.88 1.11 0.80
C GLU A 33 -12.74 2.10 1.08
N ASP A 34 -12.32 2.26 2.35
CA ASP A 34 -11.19 3.12 2.72
C ASP A 34 -9.90 2.69 1.99
N TRP A 35 -9.64 1.38 1.91
CA TRP A 35 -8.48 0.86 1.19
C TRP A 35 -8.51 1.18 -0.31
N ILE A 36 -9.68 1.06 -0.95
CA ILE A 36 -9.86 1.43 -2.35
C ILE A 36 -9.57 2.92 -2.54
N ASP A 37 -10.11 3.77 -1.66
CA ASP A 37 -9.89 5.22 -1.72
C ASP A 37 -8.41 5.60 -1.56
N PHE A 38 -7.67 4.94 -0.65
CA PHE A 38 -6.23 5.17 -0.48
C PHE A 38 -5.42 4.77 -1.71
N ILE A 39 -5.77 3.64 -2.34
CA ILE A 39 -5.12 3.16 -3.56
C ILE A 39 -5.41 4.11 -4.72
N ASP A 40 -6.68 4.49 -4.92
CA ASP A 40 -7.10 5.41 -5.96
C ASP A 40 -6.43 6.78 -5.80
N ALA A 41 -6.25 7.26 -4.57
CA ALA A 41 -5.50 8.49 -4.30
C ALA A 41 -4.05 8.42 -4.79
N GLN A 42 -3.38 7.26 -4.71
CA GLN A 42 -2.03 7.10 -5.27
C GLN A 42 -2.06 6.92 -6.79
N ILE A 43 -3.07 6.23 -7.35
CA ILE A 43 -3.24 6.08 -8.80
C ILE A 43 -3.44 7.44 -9.46
N ASN A 44 -4.33 8.29 -8.92
CA ASN A 44 -4.54 9.65 -9.41
C ASN A 44 -3.22 10.46 -9.42
N ARG A 45 -2.38 10.29 -8.40
CA ARG A 45 -1.03 10.90 -8.35
C ARG A 45 -0.04 10.30 -9.36
N VAL A 46 -0.23 9.06 -9.80
CA VAL A 46 0.51 8.51 -10.94
C VAL A 46 0.09 9.23 -12.23
N GLU A 47 -1.21 9.47 -12.43
CA GLU A 47 -1.73 10.16 -13.62
C GLU A 47 -1.27 11.62 -13.70
N GLU A 48 -1.10 12.27 -12.54
CA GLU A 48 -0.51 13.61 -12.44
C GLU A 48 0.99 13.66 -12.78
N CYS A 49 1.68 12.50 -12.83
CA CYS A 49 3.08 12.48 -13.21
C CYS A 49 3.23 12.72 -14.71
N GLU A 50 3.84 13.85 -15.08
CA GLU A 50 4.18 14.13 -16.48
C GLU A 50 5.07 13.03 -17.08
N SER A 51 5.08 12.94 -18.41
CA SER A 51 5.93 11.97 -19.16
C SER A 51 7.44 12.04 -18.82
N THR A 52 7.89 13.14 -18.21
CA THR A 52 9.27 13.37 -17.77
C THR A 52 9.52 12.93 -16.32
N ASN A 53 8.49 12.73 -15.50
CA ASN A 53 8.58 12.35 -14.09
C ASN A 53 8.33 10.85 -13.85
N LEU A 54 9.06 10.00 -14.56
CA LEU A 54 8.95 8.54 -14.43
C LEU A 54 9.37 8.01 -13.05
N LEU A 55 10.26 8.73 -12.35
CA LEU A 55 10.65 8.38 -10.99
C LEU A 55 9.50 8.58 -10.00
N GLY A 56 8.78 9.71 -10.10
CA GLY A 56 7.60 9.95 -9.27
C GLY A 56 6.50 8.92 -9.52
N ALA A 57 6.22 8.61 -10.78
CA ALA A 57 5.24 7.57 -11.14
C ALA A 57 5.63 6.21 -10.52
N ARG A 58 6.92 5.85 -10.59
CA ARG A 58 7.44 4.62 -9.98
C ARG A 58 7.29 4.60 -8.46
N GLU A 59 7.56 5.71 -7.78
CA GLU A 59 7.39 5.80 -6.31
C GLU A 59 5.92 5.68 -5.91
N ARG A 60 4.99 6.28 -6.66
CA ARG A 60 3.55 6.13 -6.42
C ARG A 60 3.07 4.70 -6.63
N LEU A 61 3.56 4.01 -7.66
CA LEU A 61 3.24 2.60 -7.87
C LEU A 61 3.78 1.68 -6.75
N ILE A 62 4.93 2.01 -6.15
CA ILE A 62 5.40 1.30 -4.94
C ILE A 62 4.43 1.52 -3.78
N LYS A 63 3.96 2.75 -3.57
CA LYS A 63 2.97 3.07 -2.53
C LYS A 63 1.65 2.33 -2.74
N VAL A 64 1.18 2.24 -4.00
CA VAL A 64 0.00 1.41 -4.35
C VAL A 64 0.20 -0.04 -3.93
N ALA A 65 1.36 -0.62 -4.26
CA ALA A 65 1.65 -2.00 -3.89
C ALA A 65 1.72 -2.20 -2.36
N ALA A 66 2.33 -1.26 -1.63
CA ALA A 66 2.38 -1.31 -0.17
C ALA A 66 1.00 -1.21 0.47
N LEU A 67 0.13 -0.31 0.00
CA LEU A 67 -1.26 -0.21 0.46
C LEU A 67 -2.06 -1.49 0.20
N ALA A 68 -1.85 -2.12 -0.96
CA ALA A 68 -2.49 -3.39 -1.27
C ALA A 68 -2.04 -4.52 -0.34
N VAL A 69 -0.76 -4.54 0.08
CA VAL A 69 -0.26 -5.49 1.09
C VAL A 69 -0.95 -5.25 2.43
N ALA A 70 -0.95 -4.02 2.95
CA ALA A 70 -1.60 -3.69 4.22
C ALA A 70 -3.10 -4.04 4.22
N ALA A 71 -3.79 -3.78 3.11
CA ALA A 71 -5.19 -4.16 2.93
C ALA A 71 -5.41 -5.68 2.99
N ILE A 72 -4.57 -6.47 2.30
CA ILE A 72 -4.64 -7.94 2.33
C ILE A 72 -4.41 -8.45 3.75
N GLU A 73 -3.39 -7.94 4.45
CA GLU A 73 -3.09 -8.37 5.81
C GLU A 73 -4.22 -8.03 6.80
N SER A 74 -4.84 -6.85 6.67
CA SER A 74 -6.03 -6.45 7.45
C SER A 74 -7.22 -7.38 7.18
N LEU A 75 -7.47 -7.71 5.90
CA LEU A 75 -8.52 -8.64 5.51
C LEU A 75 -8.28 -10.04 6.05
N ASP A 76 -7.07 -10.57 5.92
CA ASP A 76 -6.70 -11.89 6.44
C ASP A 76 -6.93 -11.95 7.96
N ARG A 77 -6.52 -10.92 8.71
CA ARG A 77 -6.79 -10.83 10.16
C ARG A 77 -8.28 -10.75 10.50
N LYS A 78 -9.10 -10.12 9.65
CA LYS A 78 -10.56 -10.01 9.84
C LYS A 78 -11.25 -11.33 9.57
N ILE A 79 -10.88 -12.01 8.48
CA ILE A 79 -11.37 -13.36 8.13
C ILE A 79 -11.07 -14.33 9.29
N ASP A 80 -9.82 -14.33 9.78
CA ASP A 80 -9.39 -15.16 10.91
C ASP A 80 -10.17 -14.89 12.22
N LYS A 81 -10.73 -13.70 12.39
CA LYS A 81 -11.58 -13.33 13.54
C LYS A 81 -13.02 -13.81 13.37
N GLU A 82 -13.54 -13.86 12.14
CA GLU A 82 -14.90 -14.32 11.84
C GLU A 82 -15.04 -15.85 11.87
N GLU A 83 -13.96 -16.59 11.59
CA GLU A 83 -13.94 -18.06 11.62
C GLU A 83 -13.77 -18.66 13.04
N LYS A 84 -13.59 -17.83 14.07
CA LYS A 84 -13.42 -18.23 15.48
C LYS A 84 -14.70 -18.06 16.30
#